data_AF-A0A4Q3S262-F1
#
_entry.id   AF-A0A4Q3S262-F1
#
_cell.length_a   1.000
_cell.length_b   1.000
_cell.length_c   1.000
_cell.angle_alpha   90.00
_cell.angle_beta   90.00
_cell.angle_gamma   90.00
#
_symmetry.space_group_name_H-M   'P 1'
#
loop_
_entity.id
_entity.type
_entity.pdbx_description
1 polymer ?
#
loop_
_entity_poly.entity_id
_entity_poly.type
_entity_poly.pdbx_seq_one_letter_code
_entity_poly.pdbx_strand_id
1 'polypeptide(L)'
;MAQKGQLATSGFALLRIVHLAVVAGITIFCVLSVILVENKMVPVVDESIDRILQLIVIVVAIASVFLGFKLFQSRILNIRQSGALAAERIRKYRIACFTWWAMVEVPAMFAVIGFFLMTALAIAS
;
A
#
# COMPACT_ATOMS: atom_id res chain seq x y z
N MET A 1 -39.40 7.53 2.40
CA MET A 1 -38.53 7.33 1.20
C MET A 1 -37.13 7.98 1.36
N ALA A 2 -36.47 7.90 2.53
CA ALA A 2 -35.23 8.65 2.78
C ALA A 2 -33.97 7.79 3.09
N GLN A 3 -34.00 6.47 2.90
CA GLN A 3 -32.92 5.59 3.38
C GLN A 3 -31.92 5.15 2.28
N LYS A 4 -32.25 5.30 1.00
CA LYS A 4 -31.41 4.79 -0.11
C LYS A 4 -30.20 5.68 -0.42
N GLY A 5 -30.19 6.94 0.03
CA GLY A 5 -29.11 7.91 -0.22
C GLY A 5 -27.92 7.84 0.73
N GLN A 6 -28.09 7.32 1.96
CA GLN A 6 -27.05 7.32 2.99
C GLN A 6 -26.11 6.09 2.97
N LEU A 7 -26.52 4.97 2.35
CA LEU A 7 -25.69 3.76 2.23
C LEU A 7 -24.55 3.92 1.20
N ALA A 8 -24.72 4.81 0.21
CA ALA A 8 -23.72 5.02 -0.83
C ALA A 8 -22.58 5.95 -0.34
N THR A 9 -22.89 7.04 0.36
CA THR A 9 -21.90 8.02 0.83
C THR A 9 -20.99 7.47 1.92
N SER A 10 -21.54 6.72 2.87
CA SER A 10 -20.79 6.12 4.00
C SER A 10 -19.71 5.15 3.55
N GLY A 11 -19.95 4.34 2.50
CA GLY A 11 -18.94 3.39 2.05
C GLY A 11 -17.81 3.97 1.19
N PHE A 12 -18.00 5.12 0.52
CA PHE A 12 -16.88 5.83 -0.14
C PHE A 12 -16.06 6.64 0.87
N ALA A 13 -16.71 7.20 1.90
CA ALA A 13 -16.03 7.84 3.01
C ALA A 13 -15.14 6.84 3.76
N LEU A 14 -15.66 5.64 4.06
CA LEU A 14 -14.88 4.55 4.66
C LEU A 14 -13.66 4.18 3.81
N LEU A 15 -13.86 4.04 2.49
CA LEU A 15 -12.79 3.74 1.55
C LEU A 15 -11.67 4.79 1.62
N ARG A 16 -12.05 6.08 1.68
CA ARG A 16 -11.10 7.20 1.79
C ARG A 16 -10.39 7.23 3.15
N ILE A 17 -11.08 6.96 4.25
CA ILE A 17 -10.50 6.93 5.60
C ILE A 17 -9.50 5.79 5.73
N VAL A 18 -9.84 4.58 5.26
CA VAL A 18 -8.94 3.43 5.31
C VAL A 18 -7.66 3.69 4.52
N HIS A 19 -7.79 4.22 3.30
CA HIS A 19 -6.62 4.56 2.48
C HIS A 19 -5.77 5.66 3.12
N LEU A 20 -6.41 6.69 3.69
CA LEU A 20 -5.70 7.76 4.37
C LEU A 20 -4.93 7.24 5.60
N ALA A 21 -5.55 6.36 6.40
CA ALA A 21 -4.92 5.77 7.58
C ALA A 21 -3.68 4.94 7.22
N VAL A 22 -3.79 4.13 6.17
CA VAL A 22 -2.70 3.35 5.58
C VAL A 22 -1.55 4.25 5.13
N VAL A 23 -1.86 5.26 4.30
CA VAL A 23 -0.84 6.14 3.71
C VAL A 23 -0.18 6.97 4.80
N ALA A 24 -0.96 7.46 5.76
CA ALA A 24 -0.44 8.18 6.92
C ALA A 24 0.50 7.29 7.74
N GLY A 25 0.13 6.03 7.99
CA GLY A 25 0.96 5.06 8.70
C GLY A 25 2.32 4.87 8.02
N ILE A 26 2.33 4.52 6.73
CA ILE A 26 3.57 4.34 5.96
C ILE A 26 4.39 5.64 5.93
N THR A 27 3.74 6.79 5.80
CA THR A 27 4.43 8.09 5.80
C THR A 27 5.13 8.36 7.13
N ILE A 28 4.46 8.11 8.26
CA ILE A 28 5.04 8.25 9.59
C ILE A 28 6.25 7.32 9.75
N PHE A 29 6.13 6.05 9.35
CA PHE A 29 7.26 5.11 9.41
C PHE A 29 8.44 5.56 8.54
N CYS A 30 8.18 6.06 7.33
CA CYS A 30 9.21 6.57 6.45
C CYS A 30 9.94 7.78 7.07
N VAL A 31 9.20 8.74 7.62
CA VAL A 31 9.78 9.90 8.32
C VAL A 31 10.60 9.47 9.53
N LEU A 32 10.09 8.52 10.32
CA LEU A 32 10.83 7.98 11.46
C LEU A 32 12.13 7.31 11.01
N SER A 33 12.11 6.50 9.95
CA SER A 33 13.32 5.88 9.40
C SER A 33 14.38 6.92 9.01
N VAL A 34 13.99 8.03 8.37
CA VAL A 34 14.91 9.12 8.01
C VAL A 34 15.52 9.75 9.27
N ILE A 35 14.69 10.11 10.25
CA ILE A 35 15.15 10.71 11.51
C ILE A 35 16.10 9.78 12.27
N LEU A 36 15.84 8.47 12.28
CA LEU A 36 16.68 7.47 12.93
C LEU A 36 18.07 7.38 12.30
N VAL A 37 18.13 7.42 10.97
CA VAL A 37 19.39 7.39 10.20
C VAL A 37 20.18 8.68 10.39
N GLU A 38 19.55 9.85 10.30
CA GLU A 38 20.23 11.14 10.47
C GLU A 38 20.84 11.31 11.87
N ASN A 39 20.15 10.84 12.90
CA ASN A 39 20.64 10.90 14.28
C ASN A 39 21.67 9.80 14.61
N LYS A 40 22.06 8.95 13.65
CA LYS A 40 22.98 7.83 13.83
C LYS A 40 22.61 6.90 14.99
N MET A 41 21.32 6.81 15.33
CA MET A 41 20.84 5.95 16.43
C MET A 41 20.75 4.48 16.01
N VAL A 42 21.13 4.18 14.76
CA VAL A 42 21.05 2.87 14.14
C VAL A 42 22.43 2.52 13.59
N PRO A 43 22.98 1.34 13.93
CA PRO A 43 24.21 0.87 13.32
C PRO A 43 23.95 0.63 11.82
N VAL A 44 24.78 1.26 10.99
CA VAL A 44 24.75 1.05 9.54
C VAL A 44 25.27 -0.36 9.28
N VAL A 45 24.38 -1.25 8.85
CA VAL A 45 24.78 -2.56 8.29
C VAL A 45 25.62 -2.31 7.05
N ASP A 46 26.52 -3.24 6.75
CA ASP A 46 27.34 -3.28 5.53
C ASP A 46 26.61 -2.66 4.32
N GLU A 47 27.18 -1.57 3.78
CA GLU A 47 26.60 -0.76 2.69
C GLU A 47 26.19 -1.61 1.49
N SER A 48 26.87 -2.75 1.29
CA SER A 48 26.59 -3.68 0.20
C SER A 48 25.22 -4.34 0.32
N ILE A 49 24.82 -4.78 1.52
CA ILE A 49 23.54 -5.45 1.77
C ILE A 49 22.39 -4.44 1.73
N ASP A 50 22.60 -3.24 2.29
CA ASP A 50 21.58 -2.18 2.29
C ASP A 50 21.24 -1.77 0.83
N ARG A 51 22.28 -1.57 0.00
CA ARG A 51 22.09 -1.23 -1.41
C ARG A 51 21.35 -2.33 -2.19
N ILE A 52 21.63 -3.61 -1.92
CA ILE A 52 20.92 -4.73 -2.56
C ILE A 52 19.45 -4.74 -2.14
N LEU A 53 19.14 -4.58 -0.85
CA LEU A 53 17.77 -4.56 -0.35
C LEU A 53 16.98 -3.37 -0.92
N GLN A 54 17.56 -2.18 -0.97
CA GLN A 54 16.93 -1.01 -1.60
C GLN A 54 16.61 -1.27 -3.07
N LEU A 55 17.53 -1.89 -3.81
CA LEU A 55 17.33 -2.21 -5.23
C LEU A 55 16.21 -3.25 -5.41
N ILE A 56 16.16 -4.29 -4.57
CA ILE A 56 15.05 -5.26 -4.55
C ILE A 56 13.72 -4.55 -4.25
N VAL A 57 13.67 -3.69 -3.24
CA VAL A 57 12.46 -2.93 -2.87
C VAL A 57 11.97 -2.07 -4.03
N ILE A 58 12.87 -1.36 -4.72
CA ILE A 58 12.51 -0.53 -5.88
C ILE A 58 11.94 -1.40 -7.01
N VAL A 59 12.59 -2.52 -7.33
CA VAL A 59 12.13 -3.43 -8.39
C VAL A 59 10.76 -4.02 -8.04
N VAL A 60 10.57 -4.47 -6.80
CA VAL A 60 9.30 -5.01 -6.32
C VAL A 60 8.21 -3.93 -6.33
N ALA A 61 8.52 -2.70 -5.93
CA ALA A 61 7.59 -1.57 -5.97
C ALA A 61 7.13 -1.26 -7.41
N ILE A 62 8.05 -1.19 -8.37
CA ILE A 62 7.71 -0.96 -9.78
C ILE A 62 6.84 -2.11 -10.31
N ALA A 63 7.24 -3.36 -10.04
CA ALA A 63 6.50 -4.54 -10.49
C ALA A 63 5.09 -4.60 -9.89
N SER A 64 4.93 -4.31 -8.60
CA SER A 64 3.64 -4.32 -7.91
C SER A 64 2.72 -3.19 -8.36
N VAL A 65 3.24 -1.99 -8.63
CA VAL A 65 2.46 -0.90 -9.25
C VAL A 65 1.98 -1.30 -10.65
N PHE A 66 2.85 -1.86 -11.48
CA PHE A 66 2.51 -2.26 -12.84
C PHE A 66 1.49 -3.41 -12.88
N LEU A 67 1.73 -4.47 -12.10
CA LEU A 67 0.81 -5.61 -11.97
C LEU A 67 -0.52 -5.17 -11.36
N GLY A 68 -0.48 -4.32 -10.32
CA GLY A 68 -1.66 -3.77 -9.68
C GLY A 68 -2.50 -2.96 -10.66
N PHE A 69 -1.88 -2.12 -11.48
CA PHE A 69 -2.59 -1.34 -12.50
C PHE A 69 -3.24 -2.23 -13.58
N LYS A 70 -2.53 -3.25 -14.08
CA LYS A 70 -3.09 -4.22 -15.04
C LYS A 70 -4.27 -5.02 -14.45
N LEU A 71 -4.14 -5.51 -13.22
CA LEU A 71 -5.20 -6.22 -12.52
C LEU A 71 -6.42 -5.32 -12.31
N PHE A 72 -6.20 -4.08 -11.88
CA PHE A 72 -7.24 -3.10 -11.68
C PHE A 72 -8.01 -2.78 -12.97
N GLN A 73 -7.30 -2.53 -14.08
CA GLN A 73 -7.93 -2.31 -15.38
C GLN A 73 -8.76 -3.52 -15.83
N SER A 74 -8.21 -4.73 -15.71
CA SER A 74 -8.93 -5.96 -16.08
C SER A 74 -10.21 -6.16 -15.23
N ARG A 75 -10.15 -5.87 -13.93
CA ARG A 75 -11.29 -5.93 -13.02
C ARG A 75 -12.36 -4.89 -13.37
N ILE A 76 -11.98 -3.65 -13.66
CA ILE A 76 -12.93 -2.59 -14.06
C ILE A 76 -13.63 -2.93 -15.38
N LEU A 77 -12.88 -3.41 -16.38
CA LEU A 77 -13.43 -3.80 -17.67
C LEU A 77 -14.46 -4.93 -17.53
N ASN A 78 -14.16 -5.95 -16.73
CA ASN A 78 -15.09 -7.03 -16.40
C ASN A 78 -16.36 -6.52 -15.69
N ILE A 79 -16.23 -5.61 -14.73
CA ILE A 79 -17.39 -5.02 -14.02
C ILE A 79 -18.27 -4.24 -15.00
N ARG A 80 -17.66 -3.46 -15.90
CA ARG A 80 -18.37 -2.67 -16.92
C ARG A 80 -19.15 -3.55 -17.91
N GLN A 81 -18.60 -4.71 -18.26
CA GLN A 81 -19.22 -5.68 -19.17
C GLN A 81 -20.29 -6.56 -18.50
N SER A 82 -20.24 -6.73 -17.17
CA SER A 82 -21.08 -7.68 -16.43
C SER A 82 -22.60 -7.48 -16.45
N GLY A 83 -23.13 -6.43 -17.10
CA GLY A 83 -24.58 -6.14 -17.13
C GLY A 83 -25.27 -5.92 -15.76
N ALA A 84 -24.52 -6.00 -14.65
CA ALA A 84 -25.07 -6.05 -13.30
C ALA A 84 -25.75 -4.72 -12.88
N LEU A 85 -26.74 -4.84 -11.99
CA LEU A 85 -27.44 -3.71 -11.36
C LEU A 85 -26.44 -2.68 -10.81
N ALA A 86 -26.76 -1.39 -10.95
CA ALA A 86 -25.85 -0.27 -10.62
C ALA A 86 -25.26 -0.36 -9.20
N ALA A 87 -26.06 -0.78 -8.21
CA ALA A 87 -25.61 -0.94 -6.83
C ALA A 87 -24.52 -2.02 -6.68
N GLU A 88 -24.61 -3.11 -7.44
CA GLU A 88 -23.65 -4.21 -7.36
C GLU A 88 -22.35 -3.89 -8.11
N ARG A 89 -22.44 -3.12 -9.20
CA ARG A 89 -21.27 -2.55 -9.89
C ARG A 89 -20.45 -1.67 -8.96
N ILE A 90 -21.10 -0.79 -8.19
CA ILE A 90 -20.43 0.08 -7.21
C ILE A 90 -19.72 -0.74 -6.13
N ARG A 91 -20.35 -1.82 -5.63
CA ARG A 91 -19.73 -2.71 -4.65
C ARG A 91 -18.47 -3.39 -5.21
N LYS A 92 -18.55 -3.94 -6.42
CA LYS A 92 -17.41 -4.60 -7.09
C LYS A 92 -16.28 -3.60 -7.38
N TYR A 93 -16.61 -2.36 -7.73
CA TYR A 93 -15.63 -1.30 -7.95
C TYR A 93 -14.84 -0.95 -6.68
N ARG A 94 -15.53 -0.87 -5.53
CA ARG A 94 -14.87 -0.64 -4.22
C ARG A 94 -13.87 -1.73 -3.86
N ILE A 95 -14.27 -2.99 -4.07
CA ILE A 95 -13.38 -4.13 -3.80
C ILE A 95 -12.16 -4.06 -4.72
N ALA A 96 -12.35 -3.74 -6.01
CA ALA A 96 -11.24 -3.57 -6.94
C ALA A 96 -10.27 -2.45 -6.53
N CYS A 97 -10.79 -1.29 -6.08
CA CYS A 97 -9.94 -0.21 -5.54
C CYS A 97 -9.16 -0.65 -4.29
N PHE A 98 -9.81 -1.36 -3.37
CA PHE A 98 -9.15 -1.86 -2.16
C PHE A 98 -8.02 -2.85 -2.51
N THR A 99 -8.28 -3.79 -3.44
CA THR A 99 -7.25 -4.72 -3.91
C THR A 99 -6.09 -3.98 -4.59
N TRP A 100 -6.37 -2.96 -5.40
CA TRP A 100 -5.33 -2.16 -6.04
C TRP A 100 -4.45 -1.43 -5.03
N TRP A 101 -5.06 -0.81 -4.01
CA TRP A 101 -4.32 -0.15 -2.94
C TRP A 101 -3.49 -1.13 -2.12
N ALA A 102 -4.05 -2.29 -1.75
CA ALA A 102 -3.31 -3.33 -1.03
C ALA A 102 -2.07 -3.80 -1.82
N MET A 103 -2.16 -3.91 -3.16
CA MET A 103 -1.00 -4.27 -3.98
C MET A 103 0.12 -3.23 -3.96
N VAL A 104 -0.20 -1.94 -3.85
CA VAL A 104 0.80 -0.87 -3.71
C VAL A 104 1.35 -0.79 -2.29
N GLU A 105 0.56 -1.20 -1.32
CA GLU A 105 0.92 -1.12 0.10
C GLU A 105 1.89 -2.21 0.55
N VAL A 106 1.75 -3.43 0.02
CA VAL A 106 2.64 -4.57 0.30
C VAL A 106 4.14 -4.27 0.15
N PRO A 107 4.63 -3.71 -0.97
CA PRO A 107 6.04 -3.37 -1.12
C PRO A 107 6.50 -2.29 -0.12
N ALA A 108 5.63 -1.33 0.24
CA ALA A 108 5.96 -0.29 1.21
C ALA A 108 6.10 -0.87 2.62
N MET A 109 5.18 -1.75 3.03
CA MET A 109 5.29 -2.49 4.29
C MET A 109 6.56 -3.37 4.31
N PHE A 110 6.88 -4.04 3.20
CA PHE A 110 8.09 -4.85 3.08
C PHE A 110 9.36 -4.01 3.27
N ALA A 111 9.41 -2.80 2.70
CA ALA A 111 10.54 -1.88 2.87
C ALA A 111 10.75 -1.47 4.33
N VAL A 112 9.68 -1.09 5.03
CA VAL A 112 9.74 -0.69 6.44
C VAL A 112 10.17 -1.86 7.33
N ILE A 113 9.59 -3.05 7.11
CA ILE A 113 9.96 -4.26 7.87
C ILE A 113 11.43 -4.62 7.60
N GLY A 114 11.87 -4.57 6.33
CA GLY A 114 13.25 -4.84 5.96
C GLY A 114 14.24 -3.90 6.65
N PHE A 115 13.92 -2.60 6.70
CA PHE A 115 14.68 -1.61 7.45
C PHE A 115 14.79 -2.01 8.93
N PHE A 116 13.68 -2.20 9.63
CA PHE A 116 13.69 -2.54 11.06
C PHE A 116 14.39 -3.87 11.36
N LEU A 117 14.19 -4.90 10.53
CA LEU A 117 14.85 -6.21 10.71
C LEU A 117 16.37 -6.08 10.57
N MET A 118 16.84 -5.30 9.61
CA MET A 118 18.25 -5.04 9.38
C MET A 118 18.86 -4.27 10.56
N THR A 119 18.16 -3.24 11.06
CA THR A 119 18.60 -2.51 12.25
C THR A 119 18.70 -3.40 13.50
N ALA A 120 17.76 -4.33 13.68
CA ALA A 120 17.76 -5.25 14.81
C ALA A 120 18.92 -6.25 14.73
N LEU A 121 19.20 -6.78 13.53
CA LEU A 121 20.34 -7.67 13.30
C LEU A 121 21.68 -6.96 13.58
N ALA A 122 21.80 -5.70 13.17
CA ALA A 122 23.00 -4.88 13.36
C ALA A 122 23.34 -4.61 14.84
N ILE A 123 22.34 -4.57 15.72
CA ILE A 123 22.54 -4.36 17.17
C ILE A 123 22.97 -5.67 17.85
N ALA A 124 22.63 -6.82 17.27
CA ALA A 124 22.91 -8.14 17.84
C ALA A 124 24.30 -8.69 17.49
N SER A 125 24.99 -8.09 16.50
CA SER A 125 26.35 -8.46 16.04
C SER A 125 27.42 -7.55 16.64
#